data_AF-A0A1V5W4F1-F1
#
_entry.id   AF-A0A1V5W4F1-F1
#
_cell.length_a   1.000
_cell.length_b   1.000
_cell.length_c   1.000
_cell.angle_alpha   90.00
_cell.angle_beta   90.00
_cell.angle_gamma   90.00
#
_symmetry.space_group_name_H-M   'P 1'
#
loop_
_entity.id
_entity.type
_entity.pdbx_description
1 polymer ?
#
loop_
_entity_poly.entity_id
_entity_poly.type
_entity_poly.pdbx_seq_one_letter_code
_entity_poly.pdbx_strand_id
1 'polypeptide(L)'
;MALIWKPFAPDPEPPQLLEPQFSFEAVPGKVVITLFWNAFCPTSSIEAQRVRKVVREFGDAAILREYQAEDHETFLTCQCARAIYINGNEIGWGYEAPEEGIRSAILAAMG
;
A
#
# COMPACT_ATOMS: atom_id res chain seq x y z
N MET A 1 11.48 -27.29 31.07
CA MET A 1 11.23 -27.18 29.62
C MET A 1 9.76 -27.48 29.41
N ALA A 2 8.94 -26.47 29.13
CA ALA A 2 7.50 -26.65 28.91
C ALA A 2 7.19 -26.41 27.44
N LEU A 3 6.64 -27.42 26.76
CA LEU A 3 5.98 -27.22 25.48
C LEU A 3 4.68 -26.47 25.76
N ILE A 4 4.56 -25.22 25.29
CA ILE A 4 3.26 -24.53 25.28
C ILE A 4 2.49 -25.07 24.07
N TRP A 5 1.72 -26.14 24.28
CA TRP A 5 0.79 -26.65 23.29
C TRP A 5 -0.57 -26.01 23.54
N LYS A 6 -0.94 -25.01 22.73
CA LYS A 6 -2.30 -24.44 22.76
C LYS A 6 -3.20 -25.36 21.92
N PRO A 7 -4.14 -26.11 22.52
CA PRO A 7 -5.03 -26.96 21.74
C PRO A 7 -5.87 -26.08 20.81
N PHE A 8 -6.05 -26.53 19.56
CA PHE A 8 -6.95 -25.87 18.63
C PHE A 8 -8.38 -25.95 19.15
N ALA A 9 -9.16 -24.89 18.94
CA ALA A 9 -10.59 -24.92 19.21
C ALA A 9 -11.24 -26.00 18.32
N PRO A 10 -12.23 -26.76 18.83
CA PRO A 10 -12.88 -27.82 18.06
C PRO A 10 -13.71 -27.29 16.88
N ASP A 11 -14.06 -26.01 16.91
CA ASP A 11 -14.83 -25.31 15.87
C ASP A 11 -14.25 -23.91 15.64
N PRO A 12 -13.18 -23.77 14.83
CA PRO A 12 -12.58 -22.48 14.57
C PRO A 12 -13.42 -21.67 13.58
N GLU A 13 -13.73 -20.42 13.93
CA GLU A 13 -14.30 -19.47 12.98
C GLU A 13 -13.27 -19.17 11.87
N PRO A 14 -13.65 -19.19 10.58
CA PRO A 14 -12.77 -18.82 9.50
C PRO A 14 -12.28 -17.37 9.62
N PRO A 15 -11.03 -17.08 9.27
CA PRO A 15 -10.54 -15.70 9.28
C PRO A 15 -11.30 -14.89 8.23
N GLN A 16 -11.72 -13.69 8.60
CA GLN A 16 -12.19 -12.69 7.64
C GLN A 16 -10.95 -12.07 6.99
N LEU A 17 -10.86 -12.18 5.66
CA LEU A 17 -9.80 -11.54 4.91
C LEU A 17 -10.09 -10.04 4.82
N LEU A 18 -9.02 -9.25 4.80
CA LEU A 18 -9.12 -7.81 4.60
C LEU A 18 -9.57 -7.50 3.18
N GLU A 19 -10.49 -6.55 3.04
CA GLU A 19 -10.94 -6.04 1.76
C GLU A 19 -10.58 -4.55 1.66
N PRO A 20 -9.71 -4.12 0.73
CA PRO A 20 -9.32 -2.72 0.62
C PRO A 20 -10.52 -1.79 0.50
N GLN A 21 -10.71 -0.94 1.51
CA GLN A 21 -11.82 0.00 1.64
C GLN A 21 -11.30 1.44 1.56
N PHE A 22 -10.97 1.90 0.36
CA PHE A 22 -10.61 3.30 0.15
C PHE A 22 -11.25 3.86 -1.12
N SER A 23 -11.50 5.15 -1.09
CA SER A 23 -12.03 5.91 -2.23
C SER A 23 -10.87 6.60 -2.94
N PHE A 24 -10.71 6.31 -4.22
CA PHE A 24 -9.87 7.11 -5.10
C PHE A 24 -10.60 8.38 -5.51
N GLU A 25 -9.97 9.53 -5.30
CA GLU A 25 -10.44 10.82 -5.76
C GLU A 25 -9.51 11.35 -6.85
N ALA A 26 -10.02 11.49 -8.07
CA ALA A 26 -9.28 12.05 -9.17
C ALA A 26 -9.05 13.56 -8.96
N VAL A 27 -7.84 14.02 -9.28
CA VAL A 27 -7.50 15.45 -9.30
C VAL A 27 -7.17 15.83 -10.74
N PRO A 28 -7.95 16.73 -11.39
CA PRO A 28 -7.73 17.09 -12.78
C PRO A 28 -6.29 17.56 -13.06
N GLY A 29 -5.66 16.98 -14.09
CA GLY A 29 -4.30 17.32 -14.49
C GLY A 29 -3.20 16.81 -13.55
N LYS A 30 -3.52 15.90 -12.63
CA LYS A 30 -2.57 15.32 -11.67
C LYS A 30 -2.67 13.80 -11.68
N VAL A 31 -1.55 13.13 -11.48
CA VAL A 31 -1.54 11.70 -11.13
C VAL A 31 -1.63 11.59 -9.61
N VAL A 32 -2.58 10.82 -9.11
CA VAL A 32 -2.73 10.58 -7.68
C VAL A 32 -2.15 9.21 -7.34
N ILE A 33 -1.15 9.20 -6.48
CA ILE A 33 -0.51 8.00 -5.95
C ILE A 33 -1.01 7.81 -4.52
N THR A 34 -1.66 6.68 -4.25
CA THR A 34 -2.03 6.28 -2.89
C THR A 34 -1.10 5.19 -2.41
N LEU A 35 -0.42 5.42 -1.30
CA LEU A 35 0.54 4.49 -0.70
C LEU A 35 0.02 4.05 0.68
N PHE A 36 -0.24 2.76 0.83
CA PHE A 36 -0.42 2.11 2.13
C PHE A 36 0.89 1.40 2.50
N TRP A 37 1.43 1.70 3.68
CA TRP A 37 2.70 1.12 4.13
C TRP A 37 2.73 0.84 5.63
N ASN A 38 3.58 -0.09 6.06
CA ASN A 38 3.83 -0.42 7.46
C ASN A 38 5.34 -0.52 7.73
N ALA A 39 5.75 -0.28 8.99
CA ALA A 39 7.15 -0.43 9.41
C ALA A 39 7.51 -1.89 9.73
N PHE A 40 6.52 -2.74 10.03
CA PHE A 40 6.71 -4.16 10.32
C PHE A 40 7.44 -4.94 9.20
N CYS A 41 7.10 -4.69 7.93
CA CYS A 41 7.69 -5.39 6.79
C CYS A 41 8.80 -4.55 6.13
N PRO A 42 10.05 -5.05 6.04
CA PRO A 42 11.15 -4.34 5.39
C PRO A 42 10.84 -3.97 3.93
N THR A 43 10.21 -4.88 3.19
CA THR A 43 9.77 -4.66 1.80
C THR A 43 8.81 -3.46 1.70
N SER A 44 7.88 -3.31 2.66
CA SER A 44 6.96 -2.17 2.70
C SER A 44 7.68 -0.85 2.93
N SER A 45 8.69 -0.85 3.82
CA SER A 45 9.50 0.34 4.09
C SER A 45 10.35 0.75 2.87
N ILE A 46 10.93 -0.23 2.17
CA ILE A 46 11.69 0.00 0.94
C ILE A 46 10.79 0.60 -0.15
N GLU A 47 9.59 0.06 -0.33
CA GLU A 47 8.62 0.60 -1.28
C GLU A 47 8.21 2.02 -0.94
N ALA A 48 7.91 2.31 0.33
CA ALA A 48 7.56 3.66 0.75
C ALA A 48 8.68 4.67 0.43
N GLN A 49 9.95 4.29 0.67
CA GLN A 49 11.10 5.12 0.31
C GLN A 49 11.20 5.35 -1.20
N ARG A 50 11.05 4.29 -2.00
CA ARG A 50 11.12 4.36 -3.47
C ARG A 50 9.98 5.19 -4.06
N VAL A 51 8.75 5.00 -3.59
CA VAL A 51 7.59 5.80 -4.02
C VAL A 51 7.81 7.27 -3.71
N ARG A 52 8.20 7.62 -2.47
CA ARG A 52 8.51 9.01 -2.10
C ARG A 52 9.59 9.62 -2.97
N LYS A 53 10.64 8.85 -3.28
CA LYS A 53 11.73 9.30 -4.14
C LYS A 53 11.24 9.58 -5.56
N VAL A 54 10.55 8.61 -6.18
CA VAL A 54 10.08 8.70 -7.57
C VAL A 54 9.02 9.78 -7.72
N VAL A 55 8.05 9.90 -6.80
CA VAL A 55 7.01 10.93 -6.90
C VAL A 55 7.59 12.35 -6.88
N ARG A 56 8.67 12.59 -6.10
CA ARG A 56 9.37 13.88 -6.09
C ARG A 56 9.95 14.26 -7.46
N GLU A 57 10.26 13.30 -8.32
CA GLU A 57 10.77 13.55 -9.68
C GLU A 57 9.71 14.22 -10.57
N PHE A 58 8.42 14.02 -10.29
CA PHE A 58 7.30 14.56 -11.06
C PHE A 58 6.79 15.91 -10.52
N GLY A 59 7.32 16.38 -9.39
CA GLY A 59 6.95 17.65 -8.77
C GLY A 59 5.43 17.78 -8.62
N ASP A 60 4.89 18.90 -9.08
CA ASP A 60 3.47 19.19 -8.97
C ASP A 60 2.59 18.30 -9.84
N ALA A 61 3.11 17.57 -10.83
CA ALA A 61 2.28 16.71 -11.68
C ALA A 61 1.76 15.45 -10.95
N ALA A 62 2.34 15.11 -9.80
CA ALA A 62 2.00 13.94 -9.01
C ALA A 62 1.65 14.32 -7.56
N ILE A 63 0.58 13.73 -7.02
CA ILE A 63 0.13 13.90 -5.65
C ILE A 63 0.32 12.58 -4.92
N LEU A 64 1.06 12.59 -3.82
CA LEU A 64 1.23 11.43 -2.95
C LEU A 64 0.28 11.53 -1.74
N ARG A 65 -0.61 10.54 -1.60
CA ARG A 65 -1.46 10.31 -0.43
C ARG A 65 -0.91 9.09 0.32
N GLU A 66 -0.34 9.30 1.50
CA GLU A 66 0.28 8.22 2.28
C GLU A 66 -0.56 7.87 3.50
N TYR A 67 -0.71 6.57 3.74
CA TYR A 67 -1.43 6.00 4.87
C TYR A 67 -0.52 4.98 5.57
N GLN A 68 -0.26 5.20 6.86
CA GLN A 68 0.49 4.26 7.68
C GLN A 68 -0.47 3.22 8.24
N ALA A 69 -0.37 1.98 7.78
CA ALA A 69 -1.31 0.90 8.12
C ALA A 69 -1.15 0.33 9.53
N GLU A 70 -0.16 0.80 10.29
CA GLU A 70 -0.01 0.50 11.73
C GLU A 70 -0.88 1.43 12.59
N ASP A 71 -1.35 2.55 12.04
CA ASP A 71 -2.36 3.37 12.69
C ASP A 71 -3.70 2.63 12.66
N HIS A 72 -4.26 2.38 13.84
CA HIS A 72 -5.44 1.52 14.01
C HIS A 72 -6.67 2.10 13.30
N GLU A 73 -6.88 3.42 13.33
CA GLU A 73 -8.01 4.06 12.66
C GLU A 73 -7.89 3.97 11.14
N THR A 74 -6.69 4.24 10.62
CA THR A 74 -6.35 4.07 9.20
C THR A 74 -6.57 2.62 8.76
N PHE A 75 -6.10 1.66 9.54
CA PHE A 75 -6.23 0.24 9.22
C PHE A 75 -7.70 -0.22 9.22
N LEU A 76 -8.50 0.17 10.20
CA LEU A 76 -9.92 -0.18 10.23
C LEU A 76 -10.71 0.46 9.09
N THR A 77 -10.36 1.70 8.71
CA THR A 77 -11.03 2.43 7.64
C THR A 77 -10.65 1.86 6.28
N CYS A 78 -9.35 1.65 6.04
CA CYS A 78 -8.86 1.28 4.72
C CYS A 78 -8.71 -0.22 4.50
N GLN A 79 -8.65 -1.02 5.57
CA GLN A 79 -8.41 -2.46 5.55
C GLN A 79 -7.29 -2.87 4.58
N CYS A 80 -6.24 -2.05 4.51
CA CYS A 80 -5.12 -2.25 3.60
C CYS A 80 -3.81 -2.16 4.38
N ALA A 81 -3.11 -3.29 4.51
CA ALA A 81 -1.85 -3.34 5.23
C ALA A 81 -0.67 -2.79 4.42
N ARG A 82 -0.73 -2.93 3.09
CA ARG A 82 0.31 -2.55 2.14
C ARG A 82 -0.25 -2.58 0.72
N ALA A 83 -0.14 -1.49 -0.01
CA ALA A 83 -0.48 -1.40 -1.42
C ALA A 83 0.01 -0.09 -2.03
N ILE A 84 0.16 -0.07 -3.34
CA ILE A 84 0.45 1.14 -4.12
C ILE A 84 -0.61 1.25 -5.20
N TYR A 85 -1.32 2.38 -5.24
CA TYR A 85 -2.31 2.68 -6.26
C TYR A 85 -1.89 3.91 -7.07
N ILE A 86 -2.13 3.86 -8.37
CA ILE A 86 -1.94 4.99 -9.29
C ILE A 86 -3.29 5.26 -9.96
N ASN A 87 -3.86 6.44 -9.72
CA ASN A 87 -5.21 6.81 -10.16
C ASN A 87 -6.27 5.74 -9.82
N GLY A 88 -6.17 5.15 -8.62
CA GLY A 88 -7.07 4.11 -8.13
C GLY A 88 -6.77 2.69 -8.63
N ASN A 89 -5.81 2.50 -9.55
CA ASN A 89 -5.41 1.18 -10.03
C ASN A 89 -4.23 0.65 -9.23
N GLU A 90 -4.34 -0.57 -8.71
CA GLU A 90 -3.27 -1.21 -7.95
C GLU A 90 -2.09 -1.58 -8.85
N ILE A 91 -0.88 -1.36 -8.36
CA ILE A 91 0.35 -1.84 -8.98
C ILE A 91 1.14 -2.70 -7.99
N GLY A 92 1.76 -3.75 -8.52
CA GLY A 92 2.52 -4.70 -7.71
C GLY A 92 3.41 -5.58 -8.56
N TRP A 93 4.50 -6.06 -7.96
CA TRP A 93 5.51 -6.90 -8.63
C TRP A 93 5.73 -8.25 -7.92
N GLY A 94 5.02 -8.52 -6.82
CA GLY A 94 5.24 -9.69 -5.96
C GLY A 94 6.51 -9.60 -5.08
N TYR A 95 7.37 -8.62 -5.33
CA TYR A 95 8.53 -8.23 -4.54
C TYR A 95 8.52 -6.71 -4.32
N GLU A 96 9.59 -6.12 -3.77
CA GLU A 96 9.71 -4.67 -3.59
C GLU A 96 9.55 -3.93 -4.92
N ALA A 97 8.52 -3.08 -5.05
CA ALA A 97 8.30 -2.26 -6.24
C ALA A 97 9.61 -1.56 -6.70
N PRO A 98 10.11 -1.83 -7.92
CA PRO A 98 11.32 -1.22 -8.44
C PRO A 98 11.04 0.23 -8.83
N GLU A 99 12.04 1.12 -8.65
CA GLU A 99 11.89 2.56 -8.96
C GLU A 99 11.49 2.78 -10.43
N GLU A 100 12.13 2.07 -11.37
CA GLU A 100 11.77 2.14 -12.80
C GLU A 100 10.33 1.69 -13.07
N GLY A 101 9.84 0.70 -12.34
CA GLY A 101 8.47 0.21 -12.47
C GLY A 101 7.46 1.25 -11.99
N ILE A 102 7.72 1.87 -10.84
CA ILE A 102 6.89 2.96 -10.30
C ILE A 102 6.89 4.14 -11.27
N ARG A 103 8.07 4.54 -11.78
CA ARG A 103 8.21 5.64 -12.73
C ARG A 103 7.44 5.39 -14.03
N SER A 104 7.59 4.20 -14.59
CA SER A 104 6.89 3.79 -15.83
C SER A 104 5.38 3.82 -15.64
N ALA A 105 4.89 3.36 -14.50
CA ALA A 105 3.47 3.35 -14.19
C ALA A 105 2.90 4.77 -13.98
N ILE A 106 3.66 5.67 -13.34
CA ILE A 106 3.25 7.09 -13.22
C ILE A 106 3.22 7.76 -14.59
N LEU A 107 4.25 7.56 -15.43
CA LEU A 107 4.29 8.11 -16.80
C LEU A 107 3.12 7.60 -17.65
N ALA A 108 2.80 6.31 -17.56
CA ALA A 108 1.67 5.73 -18.28
C ALA A 108 0.32 6.33 -17.85
N ALA A 109 0.20 6.76 -16.59
CA ALA A 109 -1.00 7.41 -16.08
C ALA A 109 -1.11 8.91 -16.41
N MET A 110 -0.08 9.51 -17.00
CA MET A 110 -0.07 10.91 -17.45
C MET A 110 -0.54 11.09 -18.91
N GLY A 111 -0.53 10.03 -19.71
CA GLY A 111 -0.97 10.01 -21.11
C GLY A 111 -2.41 9.53 -21.27
#